data_AF-A0A7C6AXY0-F1
#
_entry.id   AF-A0A7C6AXY0-F1
#
_cell.length_a   1.000
_cell.length_b   1.000
_cell.length_c   1.000
_cell.angle_alpha   90.00
_cell.angle_beta   90.00
_cell.angle_gamma   90.00
#
_symmetry.space_group_name_H-M   'P 1'
#
loop_
_entity.id
_entity.type
_entity.pdbx_description
1 polymer ?
#
loop_
_entity_poly.entity_id
_entity_poly.type
_entity_poly.pdbx_seq_one_letter_code
_entity_poly.pdbx_strand_id
1 'polypeptide(L)'
;MATATARIPVLVTEAEKAQIVKKARAAGVSTGEYMRRAAKSFYPSESDEALEAMIEQMLKATERADQAIEETLDFVAASNQRIAEMESGKGSS
;
A
#
# COMPACT_ATOMS: atom_id res chain seq x y z
N MET A 1 -23.31 10.98 39.75
CA MET A 1 -22.34 10.39 38.80
C MET A 1 -22.84 10.65 37.39
N ALA A 2 -22.25 11.61 36.69
CA ALA A 2 -22.60 11.88 35.29
C ALA A 2 -22.14 10.69 34.44
N THR A 3 -23.06 10.04 33.73
CA THR A 3 -22.70 8.99 32.76
C THR A 3 -21.91 9.64 31.63
N ALA A 4 -20.65 9.24 31.44
CA ALA A 4 -19.73 9.75 30.42
C ALA A 4 -20.07 9.30 28.99
N THR A 5 -21.37 9.13 28.68
CA THR A 5 -21.85 8.63 27.38
C THR A 5 -23.04 9.43 26.89
N ALA A 6 -23.00 9.81 25.61
CA ALA A 6 -24.09 10.44 24.88
C ALA A 6 -24.66 9.46 23.84
N ARG A 7 -25.93 9.64 23.45
CA ARG A 7 -26.60 8.82 22.42
C ARG A 7 -26.57 9.54 21.07
N ILE A 8 -26.30 8.77 20.01
CA ILE A 8 -26.42 9.22 18.62
C ILE A 8 -27.51 8.36 17.95
N PRO A 9 -28.77 8.84 17.85
CA PRO A 9 -29.81 8.12 17.13
C PRO A 9 -29.56 8.23 15.62
N VAL A 10 -29.50 7.09 14.95
CA VAL A 10 -29.39 7.01 13.48
C VAL A 10 -30.56 6.19 12.97
N LEU A 11 -31.35 6.78 12.06
CA LEU A 11 -32.44 6.09 11.39
C LEU A 11 -31.88 5.34 10.18
N VAL A 12 -32.26 4.07 10.06
CA VAL A 12 -31.90 3.19 8.95
C VAL A 12 -33.14 2.43 8.51
N THR A 13 -33.16 2.01 7.25
CA THR A 13 -34.15 1.05 6.75
C THR A 13 -33.96 -0.33 7.38
N GLU A 14 -34.98 -1.18 7.33
CA GLU A 14 -34.87 -2.56 7.79
C GLU A 14 -33.80 -3.35 7.02
N ALA A 15 -33.64 -3.07 5.73
CA ALA A 15 -32.63 -3.69 4.89
C ALA A 15 -31.21 -3.31 5.34
N GLU A 16 -30.95 -2.03 5.58
CA GLU A 16 -29.66 -1.55 6.08
C GLU A 16 -29.36 -2.12 7.47
N LYS A 17 -30.36 -2.13 8.37
CA LYS A 17 -30.23 -2.75 9.69
C LYS A 17 -29.82 -4.22 9.61
N ALA A 18 -30.46 -4.99 8.74
CA ALA A 18 -30.13 -6.40 8.53
C ALA A 18 -28.68 -6.56 8.03
N GLN A 19 -28.23 -5.72 7.10
CA GLN A 19 -26.86 -5.74 6.61
C GLN A 19 -25.85 -5.39 7.70
N ILE A 20 -26.10 -4.35 8.50
CA ILE A 20 -25.22 -3.94 9.60
C ILE A 20 -25.11 -5.07 10.63
N VAL A 21 -26.23 -5.70 11.01
CA VAL A 21 -26.23 -6.84 11.95
C VAL A 21 -25.44 -8.01 11.39
N LYS A 22 -25.60 -8.33 10.09
CA LYS A 22 -24.86 -9.40 9.42
C LYS A 22 -23.35 -9.13 9.45
N LYS A 23 -22.92 -7.89 9.15
CA LYS A 23 -21.50 -7.50 9.17
C LYS A 23 -20.92 -7.54 10.59
N ALA A 24 -21.65 -7.05 11.59
CA ALA A 24 -21.23 -7.12 12.99
C ALA A 24 -21.03 -8.57 13.46
N ARG A 25 -21.98 -9.46 13.11
CA ARG A 25 -21.87 -10.90 13.42
C ARG A 25 -20.67 -11.55 12.73
N ALA A 26 -20.43 -11.24 11.46
CA ALA A 26 -19.28 -11.75 10.73
C ALA A 26 -17.95 -11.28 11.34
N ALA A 27 -17.92 -10.07 11.90
CA ALA A 27 -16.77 -9.50 12.61
C ALA A 27 -16.66 -9.94 14.09
N GLY A 28 -17.59 -10.76 14.59
CA GLY A 28 -17.56 -11.26 15.97
C GLY A 28 -17.79 -10.20 17.05
N VAL A 29 -18.42 -9.06 16.72
CA VAL A 29 -18.66 -7.94 17.63
C VAL A 29 -20.15 -7.57 17.71
N SER A 30 -20.53 -6.80 18.74
CA SER A 30 -21.90 -6.27 18.83
C SER A 30 -22.16 -5.23 17.75
N THR A 31 -23.43 -5.04 17.37
CA THR A 31 -23.83 -4.02 16.39
C THR A 31 -23.41 -2.62 16.81
N GLY A 32 -23.52 -2.28 18.09
CA GLY A 32 -23.10 -0.97 18.61
C GLY A 32 -21.60 -0.75 18.55
N GLU A 33 -20.80 -1.78 18.83
CA GLU A 33 -19.34 -1.69 18.71
C GLU A 33 -18.89 -1.65 17.25
N TYR A 34 -19.54 -2.43 16.38
CA TYR A 34 -19.33 -2.36 14.95
C TYR A 34 -19.55 -0.93 14.42
N MET A 35 -20.67 -0.30 14.78
CA MET A 35 -20.97 1.07 14.37
C MET A 35 -20.01 2.08 14.99
N ARG A 36 -19.60 1.91 16.25
CA ARG A 36 -18.59 2.76 16.89
C ARG A 36 -17.27 2.74 16.13
N ARG A 37 -16.81 1.56 15.73
CA ARG A 37 -15.57 1.40 14.94
C ARG A 37 -15.73 2.00 13.55
N ALA A 38 -16.82 1.69 12.87
CA ALA A 38 -17.11 2.23 11.54
C ALA A 38 -17.13 3.76 11.53
N ALA A 39 -17.74 4.39 12.54
CA ALA A 39 -17.76 5.84 12.68
C ALA A 39 -16.37 6.44 12.95
N LYS A 40 -15.51 5.73 13.72
CA LYS A 40 -14.12 6.16 13.97
C LYS A 40 -13.20 5.98 12.76
N SER A 41 -13.48 5.00 11.91
CA SER A 41 -12.71 4.71 10.70
C SER A 41 -13.21 5.48 9.47
N PHE A 42 -14.31 6.23 9.59
CA PHE A 42 -14.82 7.02 8.50
C PHE A 42 -13.96 8.27 8.32
N TYR A 43 -13.08 8.24 7.33
CA TYR A 43 -12.29 9.38 6.88
C TYR A 43 -12.80 9.79 5.49
N PRO A 44 -13.60 10.85 5.38
CA PRO A 44 -13.92 11.41 4.08
C PRO A 44 -12.63 12.00 3.49
N SER A 45 -12.27 11.56 2.27
CA SER A 45 -11.19 12.04 1.39
C SER A 45 -9.71 11.78 1.73
N GLU A 46 -9.28 11.63 2.99
CA GLU A 46 -7.83 11.49 3.27
C GLU A 46 -7.22 10.11 2.95
N SER A 47 -8.02 9.04 2.92
CA SER A 47 -7.49 7.68 2.71
C SER A 47 -6.99 7.43 1.29
N ASP A 48 -7.63 8.06 0.31
CA ASP A 48 -7.38 7.75 -1.10
C ASP A 48 -6.19 8.55 -1.61
N GLU A 49 -6.08 9.83 -1.26
CA GLU A 49 -4.96 10.69 -1.66
C GLU A 49 -3.62 10.25 -1.04
N ALA A 50 -3.61 9.87 0.25
CA ALA A 50 -2.40 9.39 0.92
C ALA A 50 -1.94 8.03 0.36
N LEU A 51 -2.88 7.14 0.06
CA LEU A 51 -2.59 5.85 -0.56
C LEU A 51 -2.07 6.03 -1.99
N GLU A 52 -2.69 6.91 -2.77
CA GLU A 52 -2.29 7.22 -4.13
C GLU A 52 -0.88 7.84 -4.19
N ALA A 53 -0.58 8.79 -3.29
CA ALA A 53 0.76 9.35 -3.15
C ALA A 53 1.81 8.28 -2.78
N MET A 54 1.47 7.32 -1.92
CA MET A 54 2.37 6.22 -1.58
C MET A 54 2.63 5.30 -2.78
N ILE A 55 1.60 4.98 -3.56
CA ILE A 55 1.72 4.18 -4.79
C ILE A 55 2.62 4.89 -5.80
N GLU A 56 2.44 6.20 -6.01
CA GLU A 56 3.30 6.97 -6.90
C GLU A 56 4.77 6.94 -6.48
N GLN A 57 5.06 7.09 -5.18
CA GLN A 57 6.44 7.03 -4.68
C GLN A 57 7.04 5.65 -4.89
N MET A 58 6.26 4.59 -4.69
CA MET A 58 6.69 3.21 -4.94
C MET A 58 7.05 3.00 -6.41
N LEU A 59 6.19 3.44 -7.34
CA LEU A 59 6.46 3.35 -8.78
C LEU A 59 7.74 4.11 -9.17
N LYS A 60 7.92 5.34 -8.67
CA LYS A 60 9.14 6.13 -8.90
C LYS A 60 10.39 5.46 -8.31
N ALA A 61 10.27 4.74 -7.21
CA ALA A 61 11.39 4.02 -6.62
C ALA A 61 11.76 2.77 -7.44
N THR A 62 10.74 2.02 -7.89
CA THR A 62 10.94 0.85 -8.76
C THR A 62 11.59 1.24 -10.09
N GLU A 63 11.10 2.30 -10.73
CA GLU A 63 11.68 2.81 -11.98
C GLU A 63 13.18 3.16 -11.84
N ARG A 64 13.55 3.82 -10.74
CA ARG A 64 14.97 4.12 -10.46
C ARG A 64 15.80 2.88 -10.19
N ALA A 65 15.21 1.87 -9.54
CA ALA A 65 15.90 0.61 -9.29
C ALA A 65 16.16 -0.15 -10.60
N ASP A 66 15.17 -0.19 -11.49
CA ASP A 66 15.31 -0.81 -12.82
C ASP A 66 16.39 -0.11 -13.64
N GLN A 67 16.39 1.22 -13.69
CA GLN A 67 17.43 2.00 -14.37
C GLN A 67 18.83 1.73 -13.80
N ALA A 68 18.98 1.68 -12.47
CA ALA A 68 20.26 1.38 -11.84
C ALA A 68 20.76 -0.05 -12.14
N ILE A 69 19.85 -1.01 -12.28
CA ILE A 69 20.18 -2.38 -12.67
C ILE A 69 20.68 -2.40 -14.12
N GLU A 70 19.98 -1.74 -15.04
CA GLU A 70 20.39 -1.65 -16.45
C GLU A 70 21.78 -1.00 -16.59
N GLU A 71 22.00 0.15 -15.94
CA GLU A 71 23.30 0.82 -15.94
C GLU A 71 24.44 -0.08 -15.42
N THR A 72 24.15 -0.88 -14.38
CA THR A 72 25.12 -1.82 -13.83
C THR A 72 25.44 -2.94 -14.81
N LEU A 73 24.43 -3.49 -15.49
CA LEU A 73 24.61 -4.53 -16.49
C LEU A 73 25.43 -4.04 -17.68
N ASP A 74 25.15 -2.83 -18.17
CA ASP A 74 25.89 -2.20 -19.25
C ASP A 74 27.35 -1.95 -18.87
N PHE A 75 27.59 -1.47 -17.65
CA PHE A 75 28.94 -1.25 -17.14
C PHE A 75 29.74 -2.57 -17.07
N VAL A 76 29.13 -3.63 -16.56
CA VAL A 76 29.77 -4.96 -16.48
C VAL A 76 30.05 -5.51 -17.87
N ALA A 77 29.12 -5.38 -18.81
CA ALA A 77 29.30 -5.83 -20.19
C ALA A 77 30.49 -5.10 -20.86
N ALA A 78 30.55 -3.77 -20.74
CA ALA A 78 31.66 -2.97 -21.27
C ALA A 78 32.99 -3.33 -20.58
N SER A 79 32.98 -3.63 -19.28
CA SER A 79 34.19 -4.07 -18.57
C SER A 79 34.68 -5.44 -19.06
N ASN A 80 33.77 -6.39 -19.25
CA ASN A 80 34.11 -7.72 -19.76
C ASN A 80 34.72 -7.64 -21.17
N GLN A 81 34.20 -6.75 -22.02
CA GLN A 81 34.78 -6.52 -23.35
C GLN A 81 36.22 -6.02 -23.26
N ARG A 82 36.51 -5.01 -22.43
CA ARG A 82 37.88 -4.48 -22.24
C ARG A 82 38.84 -5.55 -21.71
N ILE A 83 38.39 -6.40 -20.79
CA ILE A 83 39.19 -7.50 -20.26
C ILE A 83 39.52 -8.51 -21.37
N ALA A 84 38.53 -8.90 -22.18
CA ALA A 84 38.75 -9.83 -23.30
C ALA A 84 39.76 -9.27 -24.32
N GLU A 85 39.69 -7.98 -24.64
CA GLU A 85 40.65 -7.30 -25.52
C GLU A 85 42.08 -7.36 -24.93
N MET A 86 42.25 -7.03 -23.63
CA MET A 86 43.56 -7.10 -22.97
C MET A 86 44.14 -8.52 -22.89
N GLU A 87 43.32 -9.53 -22.61
CA GLU A 87 43.77 -10.92 -22.51
C GLU A 87 44.10 -11.51 -23.89
N SER A 88 43.36 -11.12 -24.93
CA SER A 88 43.65 -11.56 -26.31
C SER A 88 44.96 -10.98 -26.85
N GLY A 89 45.34 -9.76 -26.44
CA GLY A 89 46.61 -9.11 -26.81
C GLY A 89 47.84 -9.67 -26.09
N LYS A 90 47.69 -10.37 -24.96
CA LYS A 90 48.81 -10.94 -24.18
C LYS A 90 49.18 -12.38 -24.57
N GLY A 91 48.37 -13.06 -25.38
CA GLY A 91 48.61 -14.44 -25.83
C GLY A 91 49.35 -14.58 -27.17
N SER A 92 49.74 -13.48 -27.80
CA SER A 92 50.48 -13.46 -29.08
C SER A 92 51.87 -12.83 -28.87
N SER A 93 52.72 -13.50 -28.10
CA SER A 93 54.16 -13.22 -28.00
C SER A 93 54.93 -14.50 -27.72
#